data_AF-A0A8K0NAJ7-F1
#
_entry.id   AF-A0A8K0NAJ7-F1
#
_cell.length_a   1.000
_cell.length_b   1.000
_cell.length_c   1.000
_cell.angle_alpha   90.00
_cell.angle_beta   90.00
_cell.angle_gamma   90.00
#
_symmetry.space_group_name_H-M   'P 1'
#
loop_
_entity.id
_entity.type
_entity.pdbx_description
1 polymer ?
#
loop_
_entity_poly.entity_id
_entity_poly.type
_entity_poly.pdbx_seq_one_letter_code
_entity_poly.pdbx_strand_id
1 'polypeptide(L)'
;MRMNLTDMIPRNIGPSCLVLRKLSNIIKIVAAWDIIFALAQSGVGAAFSGETNQRISFLNGSTDEVICSLFCNNNSDLLITVSIYASENFSSLKCRTTRIQYTQRGNPGAGFLLFENH
;
A
#
# COMPACT_ATOMS: atom_id res chain seq x y z
N MET A 1 9.45 18.24 4.67
CA MET A 1 8.61 17.17 5.23
C MET A 1 9.50 15.97 5.57
N ARG A 2 9.43 15.40 6.78
CA ARG A 2 10.28 14.25 7.17
C ARG A 2 9.39 13.12 7.68
N MET A 3 9.27 12.07 6.88
CA MET A 3 8.57 10.83 7.27
C MET A 3 9.56 9.88 7.94
N ASN A 4 9.10 9.15 8.96
CA ASN A 4 9.93 8.15 9.63
C ASN A 4 9.77 6.79 8.96
N LEU A 5 10.87 6.19 8.48
CA LEU A 5 10.81 4.86 7.86
C LEU A 5 10.31 3.78 8.83
N THR A 6 10.45 3.98 10.14
CA THR A 6 9.92 3.04 11.14
C THR A 6 8.40 2.96 11.10
N ASP A 7 7.72 3.99 10.58
CA ASP A 7 6.26 3.97 10.40
C ASP A 7 5.83 3.07 9.24
N MET A 8 6.75 2.63 8.39
CA MET A 8 6.48 1.60 7.38
C MET A 8 6.71 0.17 7.89
N ILE A 9 7.09 -0.03 9.15
CA ILE A 9 7.20 -1.36 9.75
C ILE A 9 5.84 -1.72 10.39
N PRO A 10 5.14 -2.76 9.90
CA PRO A 10 3.88 -3.17 10.50
C PRO A 10 4.14 -3.89 11.84
N ARG A 11 3.54 -3.38 12.92
CA ARG A 11 3.80 -3.83 14.29
C ARG A 11 2.98 -5.06 14.73
N ASN A 12 1.92 -5.42 13.99
CA ASN A 12 0.96 -6.49 14.34
C ASN A 12 0.73 -7.50 13.19
N ILE A 13 1.81 -8.02 12.58
CA ILE A 13 1.70 -9.11 11.60
C ILE A 13 1.94 -10.43 12.32
N GLY A 14 1.01 -11.38 12.16
CA GLY A 14 1.15 -12.77 12.57
C GLY A 14 2.43 -13.43 12.01
N PRO A 15 2.77 -14.66 12.45
CA PRO A 15 4.07 -15.29 12.16
C PRO A 15 4.35 -15.55 10.67
N SER A 16 3.38 -15.38 9.77
CA SER A 16 3.45 -15.76 8.36
C SER A 16 4.22 -14.80 7.44
N CYS A 17 4.59 -13.58 7.88
CA CYS A 17 5.34 -12.66 7.00
C CYS A 17 6.46 -11.91 7.73
N LEU A 18 7.59 -12.61 7.93
CA LEU A 18 8.83 -12.06 8.51
C LEU A 18 9.47 -10.98 7.62
N VAL A 19 9.22 -10.99 6.31
CA VAL A 19 9.84 -10.09 5.33
C VAL A 19 9.42 -8.62 5.54
N LEU A 20 8.21 -8.38 6.03
CA LEU A 20 7.68 -7.03 6.26
C LEU A 20 8.18 -6.38 7.55
N ARG A 21 8.96 -7.10 8.39
CA ARG A 21 9.45 -6.60 9.69
C ARG A 21 10.77 -5.81 9.60
N LYS A 22 11.38 -5.70 8.42
CA LYS A 22 12.66 -5.04 8.23
C LYS A 22 12.47 -3.65 7.62
N LEU A 23 13.24 -2.68 8.12
CA LEU A 23 13.43 -1.39 7.44
C LEU A 23 13.85 -1.66 5.99
N SER A 24 13.10 -1.06 5.07
CA SER A 24 13.25 -1.29 3.64
C SER A 24 13.30 0.05 2.93
N ASN A 25 14.09 0.13 1.87
CA ASN A 25 14.21 1.35 1.07
C ASN A 25 12.86 1.72 0.45
N ILE A 26 12.58 3.01 0.34
CA ILE A 26 11.42 3.51 -0.39
C ILE A 26 11.76 3.47 -1.88
N ILE A 27 10.92 2.79 -2.66
CA ILE A 27 11.10 2.64 -4.11
C ILE A 27 10.12 3.48 -4.91
N LYS A 28 9.02 3.93 -4.29
CA LYS A 28 8.03 4.79 -4.95
C LYS A 28 7.35 5.71 -3.94
N ILE A 29 7.16 6.96 -4.34
CA ILE A 29 6.35 7.95 -3.62
C ILE A 29 5.37 8.55 -4.63
N VAL A 30 4.11 8.66 -4.24
CA VAL A 30 3.05 9.31 -5.02
C VAL A 30 2.29 10.23 -4.08
N ALA A 31 1.92 11.43 -4.51
CA ALA A 31 1.16 12.39 -3.71
C ALA A 31 -0.11 12.81 -4.44
N ALA A 32 -1.24 12.80 -3.75
CA ALA A 32 -2.53 13.26 -4.26
C ALA A 32 -3.46 13.63 -3.09
N TRP A 33 -4.22 14.73 -3.23
CA TRP A 33 -5.21 15.21 -2.24
C TRP A 33 -4.69 15.26 -0.81
N ASP A 34 -3.51 15.88 -0.62
CA ASP A 34 -2.84 16.00 0.68
C ASP A 34 -2.57 14.65 1.37
N ILE A 35 -2.48 13.58 0.58
CA ILE A 35 -2.01 12.27 1.02
C ILE A 35 -0.75 11.93 0.25
N ILE A 36 0.22 11.39 0.97
CA ILE A 36 1.42 10.82 0.40
C ILE A 36 1.39 9.31 0.57
N PHE A 37 1.48 8.62 -0.55
CA PHE A 37 1.60 7.17 -0.62
C PHE A 37 3.07 6.81 -0.81
N ALA A 38 3.57 5.92 0.03
CA ALA A 38 4.93 5.39 -0.07
C ALA A 38 4.89 3.87 -0.25
N LEU A 39 5.76 3.36 -1.13
CA LEU A 39 6.00 1.95 -1.34
C LEU A 39 7.44 1.61 -0.95
N ALA A 40 7.60 0.66 -0.05
CA ALA A 40 8.88 0.10 0.31
C ALA A 40 9.24 -1.09 -0.58
N GLN A 41 10.54 -1.35 -0.75
CA GLN A 41 11.06 -2.49 -1.52
C GLN A 41 10.56 -3.86 -1.01
N SER A 42 10.20 -3.95 0.27
CA SER A 42 9.58 -5.14 0.87
C SER A 42 8.14 -5.40 0.38
N GLY A 43 7.55 -4.46 -0.35
CA GLY A 43 6.16 -4.48 -0.79
C GLY A 43 5.15 -3.98 0.23
N VAL A 44 5.61 -3.39 1.33
CA VAL A 44 4.74 -2.62 2.23
C VAL A 44 4.39 -1.29 1.58
N GLY A 45 3.10 -1.02 1.40
CA GLY A 45 2.58 0.28 1.04
C GLY A 45 1.96 0.97 2.24
N ALA A 46 2.13 2.29 2.37
CA ALA A 46 1.50 3.10 3.41
C ALA A 46 1.06 4.46 2.89
N ALA A 47 0.02 5.01 3.50
CA ALA A 47 -0.49 6.35 3.26
C ALA A 47 -0.21 7.24 4.48
N PHE A 48 0.17 8.49 4.20
CA PHE A 48 0.53 9.49 5.19
C PHE A 48 -0.23 10.78 4.92
N SER A 49 -0.62 11.47 5.99
CA SER A 49 -1.18 12.82 5.89
C SER A 49 -0.09 13.78 5.43
N GLY A 50 -0.38 14.57 4.39
CA GLY A 50 0.46 15.67 3.91
C GLY A 50 0.62 16.79 4.93
N GLU A 51 -0.38 16.96 5.80
CA GLU A 51 -0.39 17.98 6.85
C GLU A 51 0.40 17.55 8.09
N THR A 52 0.06 16.38 8.64
CA THR A 52 0.60 15.94 9.94
C THR A 52 1.81 15.02 9.84
N ASN A 53 2.14 14.53 8.64
CA ASN A 53 3.14 13.49 8.39
C ASN A 53 2.86 12.15 9.09
N GLN A 54 1.70 12.00 9.71
CA GLN A 54 1.34 10.76 10.42
C GLN A 54 0.82 9.73 9.41
N ARG A 55 1.17 8.46 9.64
CA ARG A 55 0.64 7.35 8.86
C ARG A 55 -0.86 7.22 9.11
N ILE A 56 -1.64 7.34 8.04
CA ILE A 56 -3.08 7.12 8.04
C ILE A 56 -3.37 5.62 8.07
N SER A 57 -2.82 4.87 7.12
CA SER A 57 -3.02 3.43 7.02
C SER A 57 -1.91 2.74 6.25
N PHE A 58 -1.87 1.41 6.34
CA PHE A 58 -1.21 0.59 5.33
C PHE A 58 -2.08 0.51 4.07
N LEU A 59 -1.49 0.14 2.94
CA LEU A 59 -2.20 -0.09 1.68
C LEU A 59 -2.45 -1.58 1.43
N ASN A 60 -1.60 -2.45 1.98
CA ASN A 60 -1.78 -3.90 1.91
C ASN A 60 -3.09 -4.30 2.60
N GLY A 61 -3.89 -5.12 1.91
CA GLY A 61 -5.15 -5.67 2.42
C GLY A 61 -4.99 -7.03 3.11
N SER A 62 -3.87 -7.73 2.88
CA SER A 62 -3.54 -9.00 3.52
C SER A 62 -2.07 -9.06 3.94
N THR A 63 -1.74 -9.97 4.88
CA THR A 63 -0.37 -10.18 5.38
C THR A 63 0.54 -10.89 4.39
N ASP A 64 -0.03 -11.58 3.41
CA ASP A 64 0.67 -12.26 2.31
C ASP A 64 0.70 -11.44 1.01
N GLU A 65 0.12 -10.24 1.01
CA GLU A 65 0.14 -9.30 -0.12
C GLU A 65 1.46 -8.53 -0.19
N VAL A 66 2.13 -8.57 -1.33
CA VAL A 66 3.33 -7.79 -1.64
C VAL A 66 3.00 -6.83 -2.78
N ILE A 67 2.93 -5.53 -2.49
CA ILE A 67 2.69 -4.51 -3.51
C ILE A 67 3.99 -4.29 -4.29
N CYS A 68 3.95 -4.39 -5.61
CA CYS A 68 5.11 -4.17 -6.48
C CYS A 68 5.03 -2.84 -7.26
N SER A 69 3.84 -2.25 -7.41
CA SER A 69 3.68 -0.92 -8.02
C SER A 69 2.46 -0.17 -7.49
N LEU A 70 2.56 1.17 -7.50
CA LEU A 70 1.49 2.10 -7.17
C LEU A 70 1.26 3.06 -8.34
N PHE A 71 0.02 3.31 -8.73
CA PHE A 71 -0.32 4.35 -9.70
C PHE A 71 -1.43 5.21 -9.12
N CYS A 72 -1.34 6.53 -9.30
CA CYS A 72 -2.42 7.45 -8.95
C CYS A 72 -2.92 8.13 -10.21
N ASN A 73 -4.23 8.13 -10.38
CA ASN A 73 -4.88 8.96 -11.39
C ASN A 73 -5.47 10.19 -10.69
N ASN A 74 -4.81 11.34 -10.88
CA ASN A 74 -5.20 12.60 -10.24
C ASN A 74 -6.56 13.13 -10.71
N ASN A 75 -7.08 12.65 -11.85
CA ASN A 75 -8.38 13.08 -12.36
C ASN A 75 -9.55 12.26 -11.81
N SER A 76 -9.29 11.06 -11.27
CA SER A 76 -10.34 10.13 -10.84
C SER A 76 -10.27 9.78 -9.36
N ASP A 77 -9.28 10.31 -8.64
CA ASP A 77 -9.03 10.06 -7.22
C ASP A 77 -8.89 8.57 -6.89
N LEU A 78 -8.29 7.84 -7.85
CA LEU A 78 -8.07 6.42 -7.76
C LEU A 78 -6.58 6.13 -7.56
N LEU A 79 -6.32 5.34 -6.52
CA LEU A 79 -5.06 4.65 -6.32
C LEU A 79 -5.19 3.24 -6.88
N ILE A 80 -4.29 2.86 -7.77
CA ILE A 80 -4.16 1.50 -8.28
C ILE A 80 -2.94 0.87 -7.62
N THR A 81 -3.15 -0.25 -6.94
CA THR A 81 -2.09 -1.09 -6.37
C THR A 81 -1.95 -2.34 -7.22
N VAL A 82 -0.73 -2.64 -7.65
CA VAL A 82 -0.39 -3.90 -8.30
C VAL A 82 0.35 -4.76 -7.29
N SER A 83 -0.15 -5.96 -7.03
CA SER A 83 0.32 -6.84 -5.97
C SER A 83 0.45 -8.28 -6.44
N ILE A 84 1.31 -9.03 -5.76
CA ILE A 84 1.43 -10.50 -5.82
C ILE A 84 1.13 -11.06 -4.43
N TYR A 85 0.71 -12.32 -4.35
CA TYR A 85 0.33 -12.97 -3.09
C TYR A 85 1.18 -14.20 -2.83
N ALA A 86 1.68 -14.34 -1.61
CA ALA A 86 2.47 -15.52 -1.22
C ALA A 86 1.62 -16.81 -1.22
N SER A 87 0.33 -16.71 -0.88
CA SER A 87 -0.63 -17.82 -0.97
C SER A 87 -0.80 -18.38 -2.39
N GLU A 88 -0.51 -17.57 -3.41
CA GLU A 88 -0.57 -17.96 -4.82
C GLU A 88 0.82 -18.21 -5.42
N ASN A 89 1.83 -18.47 -4.57
CA ASN A 89 3.21 -18.67 -4.99
C ASN A 89 3.76 -17.51 -5.86
N PHE A 90 3.27 -16.29 -5.64
CA PHE A 90 3.64 -15.11 -6.40
C PHE A 90 3.41 -15.23 -7.92
N SER A 91 2.51 -16.13 -8.35
CA SER A 91 2.33 -16.49 -9.76
C SER A 91 1.47 -15.52 -10.56
N SER A 92 0.60 -14.75 -9.89
CA SER A 92 -0.37 -13.87 -10.52
C SER A 92 -0.21 -12.43 -10.04
N LEU A 93 -0.36 -11.48 -10.98
CA LEU A 93 -0.48 -10.06 -10.65
C LEU A 93 -1.95 -9.71 -10.45
N LYS A 94 -2.26 -9.10 -9.31
CA LYS A 94 -3.58 -8.57 -9.02
C LYS A 94 -3.52 -7.06 -8.99
N CYS A 95 -4.45 -6.43 -9.72
CA CYS A 95 -4.61 -4.99 -9.73
C CYS A 95 -5.84 -4.64 -8.89
N ARG A 96 -5.68 -3.83 -7.85
CA ARG A 96 -6.77 -3.32 -7.02
C ARG A 96 -6.85 -1.82 -7.18
N THR A 97 -8.06 -1.32 -7.40
CA THR A 97 -8.38 0.10 -7.46
C THR A 97 -9.06 0.52 -6.16
N THR A 98 -8.50 1.51 -5.48
CA THR A 98 -9.02 2.06 -4.23
C THR A 98 -9.23 3.57 -4.38
N ARG A 99 -10.42 4.07 -4.03
CA ARG A 99 -10.64 5.52 -3.95
C ARG A 99 -9.78 6.12 -2.84
N ILE A 100 -9.11 7.23 -3.10
CA ILE A 100 -8.25 7.94 -2.15
C ILE A 100 -8.99 8.26 -0.84
N GLN A 101 -10.29 8.59 -0.93
CA GLN A 101 -11.15 8.85 0.24
C GLN A 101 -11.29 7.64 1.17
N TYR A 102 -11.22 6.40 0.67
CA TYR A 102 -11.25 5.21 1.53
C TYR A 102 -9.96 5.07 2.31
N THR A 103 -8.83 5.46 1.72
CA THR A 103 -7.55 5.51 2.44
C THR A 103 -7.57 6.56 3.55
N GLN A 104 -8.17 7.73 3.33
CA GLN A 104 -8.35 8.76 4.38
C GLN A 104 -9.12 8.23 5.60
N ARG A 105 -10.09 7.35 5.37
CA ARG A 105 -10.90 6.72 6.43
C ARG A 105 -10.23 5.51 7.08
N GLY A 106 -8.98 5.20 6.72
CA GLY A 106 -8.27 4.03 7.22
C GLY A 106 -8.82 2.70 6.71
N ASN A 107 -9.58 2.70 5.60
CA ASN A 107 -10.17 1.49 5.00
C ASN A 107 -9.60 1.23 3.59
N PRO A 108 -8.30 0.87 3.48
CA PRO A 108 -7.65 0.60 2.20
C PRO A 108 -8.22 -0.65 1.49
N GLY A 109 -8.84 -1.57 2.24
CA GLY A 109 -9.40 -2.82 1.75
C GLY A 109 -10.74 -2.68 1.02
N ALA A 110 -11.38 -1.50 1.07
CA ALA A 110 -12.62 -1.21 0.35
C ALA A 110 -12.44 -1.03 -1.18
N GLY A 111 -11.23 -1.26 -1.70
CA GLY A 111 -10.98 -1.27 -3.14
C GLY A 111 -11.58 -2.48 -3.84
N PHE A 112 -11.68 -2.40 -5.17
CA PHE A 112 -12.18 -3.47 -6.02
C PHE A 112 -11.07 -3.95 -6.98
N LEU A 113 -11.14 -5.21 -7.41
CA LEU A 113 -10.21 -5.74 -8.41
C LEU A 113 -10.47 -5.07 -9.76
N LEU A 114 -9.41 -4.61 -10.41
CA LEU A 114 -9.49 -4.00 -11.74
C LEU A 114 -9.72 -5.04 -12.84
N PHE A 115 -9.21 -6.26 -12.64
CA PHE A 115 -9.35 -7.39 -13.54
C PHE A 115 -9.96 -8.57 -12.79
N GLU A 116 -10.86 -9.30 -13.45
CA GLU A 116 -11.38 -10.57 -12.93
C GLU A 116 -10.32 -11.67 -13.07
N ASN A 117 -10.32 -12.63 -12.14
CA ASN A 117 -9.47 -13.81 -12.28
C ASN A 117 -10.14 -14.74 -13.31
N HIS A 118 -9.46 -15.00 -14.43
CA HIS A 118 -9.86 -16.00 -15.42
C HIS A 118 -9.27 -17.37 -15.10
#